data_AF-A0AAE3SHZ8-F1
#
_entry.id   AF-A0AAE3SHZ8-F1
#
_cell.length_a   1.000
_cell.length_b   1.000
_cell.length_c   1.000
_cell.angle_alpha   90.00
_cell.angle_beta   90.00
_cell.angle_gamma   90.00
#
_symmetry.space_group_name_H-M   'P 1'
#
loop_
_entity.id
_entity.type
_entity.pdbx_description
1 polymer ?
#
loop_
_entity_poly.entity_id
_entity_poly.type
_entity_poly.pdbx_seq_one_letter_code
_entity_poly.pdbx_strand_id
1 'polypeptide(L)'
;MNKTKLRWVKRFKKWHKWPAVAIALFALVFAFSGIVMNHRKIFSPYQVSRKVLPSNYSYKNWNLGALKGSLVLPNDTVLLFGKIGIYSTDPEFSYYSCKNRGFKKGIDNRAISSLVYYKGSLYAGSLMGLFHLPALDGSWQEVEIPVKNKRITDITIKDDTLIVLTRDYLLKSVTGKQFDKIQLPQPVHYKRESSMFRFLWTLHSGELFGVFGKLFVDLLGIVVVILSLTGLFYFVFPKLGEKIISDRKKVRRLNRMNLRWHNVLGYVFGLFLLVNTIAGMFLRPPLLIPIAGAAMPIVPFTHLDNPNPWQDKLRMIRWNEFLNTYIVSTSDGFYVVDEGLGTPLKPVESQPPVSVMGCNVFEPVADDTYLIGSFSGLFSWNVTTGYVFNMMTNQAVSKRVKSGRPVSDYMVSGLVRFSNKKMWYLDYSKGIQGLVRFHQKAIMPGSIKKNSPMSLWNFCLELHTGRIFESILGPFYILYIPVAGICFMLVLVSGFFLWWWIYRQS
;
A
#
# COMPACT_ATOMS: atom_id res chain seq x y z
N MET A 1 26.88 -7.08 -44.84
CA MET A 1 25.98 -6.15 -44.10
C MET A 1 26.17 -4.74 -44.66
N ASN A 2 25.11 -4.05 -45.13
CA ASN A 2 25.23 -2.70 -45.73
C ASN A 2 25.84 -1.68 -44.73
N LYS A 3 26.63 -0.70 -45.19
CA LYS A 3 27.30 0.35 -44.39
C LYS A 3 26.35 1.04 -43.41
N THR A 4 25.12 1.32 -43.84
CA THR A 4 24.07 1.92 -42.98
C THR A 4 23.68 1.00 -41.82
N LYS A 5 23.46 -0.30 -42.08
CA LYS A 5 23.16 -1.31 -41.03
C LYS A 5 24.33 -1.45 -40.04
N LEU A 6 25.58 -1.38 -40.51
CA LEU A 6 26.77 -1.41 -39.64
C LEU A 6 26.87 -0.19 -38.70
N ARG A 7 26.54 1.01 -39.19
CA ARG A 7 26.49 2.23 -38.37
C ARG A 7 25.44 2.09 -37.26
N TRP A 8 24.24 1.61 -37.59
CA TRP A 8 23.17 1.40 -36.62
C TRP A 8 23.51 0.36 -35.56
N VAL A 9 24.08 -0.78 -35.95
CA VAL A 9 24.54 -1.81 -34.98
C VAL A 9 25.57 -1.23 -33.99
N LYS A 10 26.52 -0.41 -34.46
CA LYS A 10 27.51 0.24 -33.57
C LYS A 10 26.83 1.18 -32.56
N ARG A 11 25.83 1.96 -33.00
CA ARG A 11 25.06 2.86 -32.12
C ARG A 11 24.25 2.08 -31.08
N PHE A 12 23.48 1.10 -31.51
CA PHE A 12 22.65 0.27 -30.64
C PHE A 12 23.47 -0.51 -29.61
N LYS A 13 24.69 -0.96 -29.96
CA LYS A 13 25.61 -1.56 -28.97
C LYS A 13 25.97 -0.59 -27.85
N LYS A 14 26.16 0.71 -28.16
CA LYS A 14 26.43 1.73 -27.13
C LYS A 14 25.18 2.04 -26.30
N TRP A 15 24.03 2.20 -26.96
CA TRP A 15 22.73 2.47 -26.32
C TRP A 15 22.23 1.31 -25.45
N HIS A 16 22.64 0.08 -25.76
CA HIS A 16 22.38 -1.06 -24.91
C HIS A 16 23.38 -1.11 -23.76
N LYS A 17 24.69 -1.08 -24.06
CA LYS A 17 25.75 -1.29 -23.07
C LYS A 17 25.73 -0.30 -21.90
N TRP A 18 25.84 1.00 -22.18
CA TRP A 18 26.06 1.98 -21.11
C TRP A 18 24.83 2.15 -20.21
N PRO A 19 23.61 2.28 -20.77
CA PRO A 19 22.38 2.27 -19.98
C PRO A 19 22.16 0.96 -19.24
N ALA A 20 22.51 -0.21 -19.82
CA ALA A 20 22.40 -1.50 -19.12
C ALA A 20 23.31 -1.56 -17.89
N VAL A 21 24.56 -1.11 -18.01
CA VAL A 21 25.49 -1.06 -16.87
C VAL A 21 24.99 -0.11 -15.79
N ALA A 22 24.48 1.07 -16.17
CA ALA A 22 23.94 2.04 -15.23
C ALA A 22 22.69 1.53 -14.49
N ILE A 23 21.76 0.89 -15.22
CA ILE A 23 20.48 0.45 -14.65
C ILE A 23 20.56 -0.90 -13.95
N ALA A 24 21.58 -1.73 -14.20
CA ALA A 24 21.64 -3.10 -13.68
C ALA A 24 21.44 -3.19 -12.15
N LEU A 25 22.07 -2.31 -11.37
CA LEU A 25 21.91 -2.31 -9.91
C LEU A 25 20.47 -1.98 -9.51
N PHE A 26 19.86 -0.97 -10.15
CA PHE A 26 18.47 -0.59 -9.89
C PHE A 26 17.49 -1.67 -10.35
N ALA A 27 17.76 -2.32 -11.48
CA ALA A 27 16.97 -3.44 -11.99
C ALA A 27 16.96 -4.63 -11.01
N LEU A 28 18.11 -4.93 -10.38
CA LEU A 28 18.18 -5.91 -9.29
C LEU A 28 17.31 -5.48 -8.11
N VAL A 29 17.41 -4.22 -7.67
CA VAL A 29 16.58 -3.69 -6.58
C VAL A 29 15.09 -3.81 -6.91
N PHE A 30 14.65 -3.42 -8.12
CA PHE A 30 13.26 -3.53 -8.56
C PHE A 30 12.78 -4.98 -8.59
N ALA A 31 13.58 -5.90 -9.13
CA ALA A 31 13.23 -7.31 -9.21
C ALA A 31 13.05 -7.94 -7.82
N PHE A 32 14.03 -7.79 -6.92
CA PHE A 32 13.95 -8.34 -5.57
C PHE A 32 12.82 -7.71 -4.76
N SER A 33 12.70 -6.38 -4.79
CA SER A 33 11.63 -5.69 -4.06
C SER A 33 10.24 -6.02 -4.58
N GLY A 34 10.07 -6.19 -5.90
CA GLY A 34 8.81 -6.59 -6.52
C GLY A 34 8.33 -7.97 -6.05
N ILE A 35 9.24 -8.96 -6.03
CA ILE A 35 8.92 -10.32 -5.55
C ILE A 35 8.50 -10.28 -4.07
N VAL A 36 9.25 -9.56 -3.23
CA VAL A 36 8.89 -9.40 -1.81
C VAL A 36 7.52 -8.73 -1.66
N MET A 37 7.22 -7.74 -2.50
CA MET A 37 5.94 -7.03 -2.47
C MET A 37 4.74 -7.90 -2.88
N ASN A 38 4.92 -8.79 -3.85
CA ASN A 38 3.88 -9.75 -4.27
C ASN A 38 3.52 -10.76 -3.17
N HIS A 39 4.49 -11.10 -2.30
CA HIS A 39 4.37 -12.15 -1.28
C HIS A 39 4.35 -11.63 0.16
N ARG A 40 3.58 -10.56 0.43
CA ARG A 40 3.54 -9.90 1.75
C ARG A 40 3.35 -10.84 2.94
N LYS A 41 2.49 -11.87 2.83
CA LYS A 41 2.23 -12.83 3.92
C LYS A 41 3.45 -13.71 4.23
N ILE A 42 4.20 -14.13 3.20
CA ILE A 42 5.41 -14.95 3.37
C ILE A 42 6.51 -14.12 4.05
N PHE A 43 6.64 -12.86 3.66
CA PHE A 43 7.68 -11.96 4.18
C PHE A 43 7.26 -11.17 5.43
N SER A 44 6.04 -11.34 5.94
CA SER A 44 5.52 -10.58 7.09
C SER A 44 6.35 -10.75 8.39
N PRO A 45 7.05 -11.88 8.64
CA PRO A 45 7.93 -12.00 9.81
C PRO A 45 9.23 -11.19 9.74
N TYR A 46 9.66 -10.79 8.55
CA TYR A 46 10.93 -10.11 8.32
C TYR A 46 10.79 -8.59 8.44
N GLN A 47 11.82 -7.97 9.02
CA GLN A 47 11.79 -6.59 9.46
C GLN A 47 13.16 -5.96 9.27
N VAL A 48 13.20 -4.66 9.00
CA VAL A 48 14.41 -3.86 8.83
C VAL A 48 14.48 -2.85 9.98
N SER A 49 15.61 -2.84 10.67
CA SER A 49 15.86 -1.88 11.75
C SER A 49 15.80 -0.45 11.20
N ARG A 50 15.07 0.45 11.87
CA ARG A 50 15.04 1.86 11.48
C ARG A 50 16.40 2.57 11.63
N LYS A 51 17.37 1.94 12.33
CA LYS A 51 18.74 2.45 12.47
C LYS A 51 19.54 2.44 11.18
N VAL A 52 19.24 1.53 10.25
CA VAL A 52 19.92 1.45 8.94
C VAL A 52 19.19 2.25 7.85
N LEU A 53 18.07 2.89 8.20
CA LEU A 53 17.28 3.70 7.28
C LEU A 53 17.69 5.18 7.42
N PRO A 54 17.42 6.01 6.39
CA PRO A 54 17.60 7.45 6.50
C PRO A 54 16.81 8.05 7.67
N SER A 55 17.29 9.19 8.20
CA SER A 55 16.80 9.76 9.47
C SER A 55 15.32 10.16 9.45
N ASN A 56 14.74 10.44 8.28
CA ASN A 56 13.32 10.69 8.07
C ASN A 56 12.42 9.46 8.33
N TYR A 57 12.98 8.24 8.36
CA TYR A 57 12.27 7.02 8.75
C TYR A 57 12.36 6.72 10.25
N SER A 58 13.01 7.56 11.05
CA SER A 58 13.00 7.41 12.51
C SER A 58 11.73 8.03 13.11
N TYR A 59 11.10 7.31 14.04
CA TYR A 59 9.93 7.83 14.73
C TYR A 59 10.27 9.09 15.54
N LYS A 60 9.42 10.11 15.37
CA LYS A 60 9.38 11.36 16.14
C LYS A 60 7.91 11.61 16.49
N ASN A 61 7.60 11.79 17.77
CA ASN A 61 6.24 12.11 18.22
C ASN A 61 5.13 11.16 17.70
N TRP A 62 5.41 9.85 17.59
CA TRP A 62 4.47 8.85 17.07
C TRP A 62 4.06 9.01 15.59
N ASN A 63 4.87 9.70 14.78
CA ASN A 63 4.65 9.87 13.34
C ASN A 63 4.79 8.55 12.53
N LEU A 64 4.75 8.64 11.20
CA LEU A 64 4.82 7.55 10.22
C LEU A 64 3.72 6.48 10.38
N GLY A 65 2.60 6.90 10.95
CA GLY A 65 1.47 6.03 11.31
C GLY A 65 1.83 5.02 12.39
N ALA A 66 2.69 5.38 13.36
CA ALA A 66 2.96 4.53 14.52
C ALA A 66 1.64 4.18 15.23
N LEU A 67 0.84 5.20 15.48
CA LEU A 67 -0.53 5.12 15.97
C LEU A 67 -1.52 5.34 14.83
N LYS A 68 -2.71 4.75 14.99
CA LYS A 68 -3.89 4.99 14.16
C LYS A 68 -5.07 5.43 15.03
N GLY A 69 -5.20 4.88 16.24
CA GLY A 69 -6.20 5.39 17.17
C GLY A 69 -6.06 4.87 18.58
N SER A 70 -7.09 5.11 19.38
CA SER A 70 -7.19 4.61 20.74
C SER A 70 -8.58 4.07 21.07
N LEU A 71 -8.63 3.23 22.10
CA LEU A 71 -9.85 2.73 22.73
C LEU A 71 -9.72 2.94 24.23
N VAL A 72 -10.72 3.61 24.84
CA VAL A 72 -10.80 3.78 26.30
C VAL A 72 -11.66 2.66 26.84
N LEU A 73 -11.13 1.91 27.82
CA LEU A 73 -11.83 0.82 28.49
C LEU A 73 -12.67 1.34 29.67
N PRO A 74 -13.64 0.56 30.16
CA PRO A 74 -14.47 0.96 31.30
C PRO A 74 -13.70 1.24 32.61
N ASN A 75 -12.48 0.73 32.74
CA ASN A 75 -11.59 0.97 33.89
C ASN A 75 -10.59 2.12 33.63
N ASP A 76 -10.93 3.04 32.72
CA ASP A 76 -10.11 4.19 32.27
C ASP A 76 -8.75 3.85 31.64
N THR A 77 -8.43 2.57 31.44
CA THR A 77 -7.24 2.18 30.70
C THR A 77 -7.39 2.57 29.23
N VAL A 78 -6.39 3.25 28.68
CA VAL A 78 -6.35 3.65 27.27
C VAL A 78 -5.49 2.66 26.48
N LEU A 79 -6.07 2.03 25.47
CA LEU A 79 -5.35 1.20 24.51
C LEU A 79 -5.02 2.01 23.27
N LEU A 80 -3.73 2.21 23.02
CA LEU A 80 -3.21 2.81 21.80
C LEU A 80 -2.95 1.71 20.77
N PHE A 81 -3.40 1.90 19.53
CA PHE A 81 -3.19 0.93 18.46
C PHE A 81 -2.76 1.58 17.15
N GLY A 82 -2.04 0.81 16.33
CA GLY A 82 -1.60 1.23 15.00
C GLY A 82 -0.60 0.25 14.39
N LYS A 83 0.37 0.75 13.60
CA LYS A 83 1.43 -0.11 13.02
C LYS A 83 2.32 -0.75 14.08
N ILE A 84 2.46 -0.13 15.25
CA ILE A 84 3.32 -0.65 16.33
C ILE A 84 2.69 -1.82 17.10
N GLY A 85 1.45 -2.19 16.79
CA GLY A 85 0.66 -3.07 17.64
C GLY A 85 -0.18 -2.30 18.64
N ILE A 86 -0.43 -2.94 19.78
CA ILE A 86 -1.29 -2.44 20.85
C ILE A 86 -0.44 -2.21 22.09
N TYR A 87 -0.61 -1.04 22.71
CA TYR A 87 -0.01 -0.68 23.99
C TYR A 87 -1.09 -0.13 24.91
N SER A 88 -1.08 -0.52 26.18
CA SER A 88 -1.93 0.07 27.20
C SER A 88 -1.19 1.19 27.93
N THR A 89 -1.93 2.22 28.31
CA THR A 89 -1.47 3.40 29.04
C THR A 89 -2.63 3.93 29.90
N ASP A 90 -2.33 4.84 30.81
CA ASP A 90 -3.31 5.65 31.53
C ASP A 90 -3.73 6.89 30.71
N PRO A 91 -4.84 7.57 31.07
CA PRO A 91 -5.25 8.81 30.41
C PRO A 91 -4.17 9.90 30.41
N GLU A 92 -3.24 9.86 31.38
CA GLU A 92 -2.15 10.82 31.54
C GLU A 92 -0.87 10.48 30.76
N PHE A 93 -0.79 9.30 30.12
CA PHE A 93 0.38 8.81 29.38
C PHE A 93 1.65 8.65 30.25
N SER A 94 1.48 8.32 31.53
CA SER A 94 2.56 8.14 32.49
C SER A 94 3.31 6.81 32.29
N TYR A 95 2.63 5.76 31.83
CA TYR A 95 3.24 4.45 31.58
C TYR A 95 2.80 3.82 30.27
N TYR A 96 3.56 2.83 29.80
CA TYR A 96 3.19 2.06 28.62
C TYR A 96 3.49 0.58 28.81
N SER A 97 2.51 -0.29 28.55
CA SER A 97 2.69 -1.74 28.58
C SER A 97 2.32 -2.36 27.23
N CYS A 98 3.12 -3.32 26.79
CA CYS A 98 2.95 -3.97 25.48
C CYS A 98 1.84 -5.02 25.55
N LYS A 99 0.85 -4.93 24.66
CA LYS A 99 -0.29 -5.86 24.57
C LYS A 99 -0.30 -6.63 23.25
N ASN A 100 0.88 -7.03 22.77
CA ASN A 100 1.07 -7.71 21.48
C ASN A 100 1.24 -9.23 21.59
N ARG A 101 1.10 -9.83 22.78
CA ARG A 101 1.27 -11.26 22.99
C ARG A 101 0.21 -12.04 22.19
N GLY A 102 0.63 -13.02 21.40
CA GLY A 102 -0.26 -13.83 20.55
C GLY A 102 -0.19 -13.51 19.06
N PHE A 103 0.24 -12.30 18.67
CA PHE A 103 0.53 -12.02 17.26
C PHE A 103 1.78 -12.76 16.77
N LYS A 104 1.77 -13.16 15.50
CA LYS A 104 2.95 -13.74 14.83
C LYS A 104 4.10 -12.72 14.81
N LYS A 105 5.35 -13.20 14.83
CA LYS A 105 6.55 -12.37 14.71
C LYS A 105 6.46 -11.49 13.46
N GLY A 106 6.87 -10.23 13.52
CA GLY A 106 6.77 -9.29 12.38
C GLY A 106 5.92 -8.06 12.70
N ILE A 107 6.36 -6.85 12.34
CA ILE A 107 5.53 -5.65 12.58
C ILE A 107 4.25 -5.63 11.73
N ASP A 108 4.29 -6.19 10.51
CA ASP A 108 3.09 -6.34 9.67
C ASP A 108 2.03 -7.22 10.32
N ASN A 109 2.44 -8.23 11.10
CA ASN A 109 1.52 -9.15 11.79
C ASN A 109 0.84 -8.56 13.02
N ARG A 110 1.28 -7.39 13.48
CA ARG A 110 0.67 -6.61 14.58
C ARG A 110 0.20 -5.24 14.11
N ALA A 111 0.06 -5.01 12.80
CA ALA A 111 -0.46 -3.73 12.30
C ALA A 111 -1.99 -3.70 12.47
N ILE A 112 -2.47 -2.92 13.44
CA ILE A 112 -3.88 -2.84 13.82
C ILE A 112 -4.57 -1.69 13.11
N SER A 113 -5.73 -1.98 12.52
CA SER A 113 -6.57 -1.04 11.78
C SER A 113 -7.78 -0.55 12.58
N SER A 114 -8.35 -1.38 13.46
CA SER A 114 -9.45 -1.03 14.35
C SER A 114 -9.41 -1.92 15.61
N LEU A 115 -9.94 -1.42 16.73
CA LEU A 115 -9.97 -2.11 18.01
C LEU A 115 -11.29 -1.75 18.72
N VAL A 116 -12.03 -2.76 19.15
CA VAL A 116 -13.30 -2.57 19.88
C VAL A 116 -13.36 -3.44 21.13
N TYR A 117 -14.05 -2.96 22.16
CA TYR A 117 -14.41 -3.73 23.35
C TYR A 117 -15.85 -4.22 23.21
N TYR A 118 -16.04 -5.53 23.16
CA TYR A 118 -17.31 -6.17 22.84
C TYR A 118 -17.55 -7.35 23.79
N LYS A 119 -18.67 -7.32 24.51
CA LYS A 119 -19.13 -8.38 25.45
C LYS A 119 -18.02 -8.89 26.40
N GLY A 120 -17.27 -7.97 27.01
CA GLY A 120 -16.23 -8.30 28.00
C GLY A 120 -14.87 -8.70 27.39
N SER A 121 -14.72 -8.67 26.07
CA SER A 121 -13.48 -9.03 25.37
C SER A 121 -13.06 -7.98 24.36
N LEU A 122 -11.82 -8.06 23.90
CA LEU A 122 -11.30 -7.18 22.85
C LEU A 122 -11.25 -7.87 21.50
N TYR A 123 -11.60 -7.14 20.46
CA TYR A 123 -11.48 -7.57 19.07
C TYR A 123 -10.62 -6.57 18.29
N ALA A 124 -9.56 -7.07 17.66
CA ALA A 124 -8.64 -6.28 16.86
C ALA A 124 -8.74 -6.65 15.39
N GLY A 125 -9.06 -5.66 14.58
CA GLY A 125 -8.94 -5.72 13.13
C GLY A 125 -7.50 -5.44 12.75
N SER A 126 -6.88 -6.33 11.99
CA SER A 126 -5.50 -6.16 11.56
C SER A 126 -5.34 -6.36 10.06
N LEU A 127 -4.15 -6.05 9.58
CA LEU A 127 -3.72 -6.36 8.24
C LEU A 127 -3.79 -7.88 7.91
N MET A 128 -3.58 -8.75 8.91
CA MET A 128 -3.48 -10.20 8.72
C MET A 128 -4.78 -10.96 8.99
N GLY A 129 -5.72 -10.37 9.71
CA GLY A 129 -6.89 -11.10 10.23
C GLY A 129 -7.64 -10.35 11.31
N LEU A 130 -8.74 -10.97 11.73
CA LEU A 130 -9.46 -10.62 12.95
C LEU A 130 -8.84 -11.38 14.12
N PHE A 131 -8.63 -10.70 15.24
CA PHE A 131 -8.09 -11.30 16.45
C PHE A 131 -8.98 -11.00 17.65
N HIS A 132 -9.08 -11.96 18.56
CA HIS A 132 -9.83 -11.86 19.81
C HIS A 132 -8.86 -11.99 20.99
N LEU A 133 -9.07 -11.17 22.02
CA LEU A 133 -8.35 -11.21 23.28
C LEU A 133 -9.37 -11.38 24.41
N PRO A 134 -9.44 -12.58 25.04
CA PRO A 134 -10.43 -12.85 26.09
C PRO A 134 -10.26 -11.99 27.35
N ALA A 135 -9.01 -11.70 27.73
CA ALA A 135 -8.66 -10.92 28.91
C ALA A 135 -7.41 -10.08 28.63
N LEU A 136 -7.28 -8.91 29.28
CA LEU A 136 -6.21 -7.93 29.01
C LEU A 136 -4.78 -8.46 29.19
N ASP A 137 -4.59 -9.47 30.04
CA ASP A 137 -3.29 -10.11 30.28
C ASP A 137 -3.11 -11.44 29.52
N GLY A 138 -4.11 -11.81 28.71
CA GLY A 138 -4.09 -13.00 27.87
C GLY A 138 -3.23 -12.85 26.61
N SER A 139 -3.51 -13.70 25.64
CA SER A 139 -2.88 -13.68 24.32
C SER A 139 -3.93 -13.54 23.22
N TRP A 140 -3.62 -12.75 22.20
CA TRP A 140 -4.43 -12.65 21.00
C TRP A 140 -4.54 -14.00 20.29
N GLN A 141 -5.77 -14.34 19.91
CA GLN A 141 -6.12 -15.55 19.16
C GLN A 141 -6.69 -15.13 17.81
N GLU A 142 -6.23 -15.76 16.72
CA GLU A 142 -6.78 -15.51 15.38
C GLU A 142 -8.22 -16.06 15.32
N VAL A 143 -9.16 -15.25 14.87
CA VAL A 143 -10.55 -15.65 14.67
C VAL A 143 -10.72 -16.09 13.23
N GLU A 144 -11.28 -17.28 13.04
CA GLU A 144 -11.59 -17.76 11.70
C GLU A 144 -12.78 -17.01 11.12
N ILE A 145 -12.64 -16.53 9.88
CA ILE A 145 -13.64 -15.75 9.18
C ILE A 145 -13.83 -16.31 7.77
N PRO A 146 -15.07 -16.31 7.23
CA PRO A 146 -15.43 -17.00 5.98
C PRO A 146 -15.02 -16.22 4.71
N VAL A 147 -13.78 -15.71 4.67
CA VAL A 147 -13.26 -14.90 3.55
C VAL A 147 -11.82 -15.27 3.19
N LYS A 148 -11.52 -15.26 1.88
CA LYS A 148 -10.17 -15.50 1.37
C LYS A 148 -9.20 -14.37 1.78
N ASN A 149 -9.65 -13.13 1.66
CA ASN A 149 -8.90 -11.95 2.05
C ASN A 149 -9.21 -11.60 3.51
N LYS A 150 -8.33 -12.02 4.42
CA LYS A 150 -8.49 -11.82 5.86
C LYS A 150 -8.20 -10.39 6.35
N ARG A 151 -7.82 -9.46 5.47
CA ARG A 151 -7.49 -8.08 5.87
C ARG A 151 -8.73 -7.36 6.38
N ILE A 152 -8.70 -6.96 7.65
CA ILE A 152 -9.76 -6.18 8.28
C ILE A 152 -9.43 -4.69 8.13
N THR A 153 -10.39 -3.91 7.64
CA THR A 153 -10.23 -2.46 7.49
C THR A 153 -10.85 -1.70 8.64
N ASP A 154 -11.94 -2.21 9.18
CA ASP A 154 -12.69 -1.57 10.26
C ASP A 154 -13.51 -2.58 11.07
N ILE A 155 -13.85 -2.22 12.30
CA ILE A 155 -14.74 -2.95 13.19
C ILE A 155 -15.61 -1.93 13.90
N THR A 156 -16.91 -2.18 13.97
CA THR A 156 -17.87 -1.38 14.72
C THR A 156 -18.86 -2.31 15.44
N ILE A 157 -19.60 -1.75 16.37
CA ILE A 157 -20.67 -2.45 17.09
C ILE A 157 -21.97 -1.73 16.75
N LYS A 158 -23.03 -2.48 16.48
CA LYS A 158 -24.42 -2.01 16.45
C LYS A 158 -25.20 -2.89 17.41
N ASP A 159 -25.80 -2.31 18.43
CA ASP A 159 -26.53 -3.03 19.48
C ASP A 159 -25.68 -4.17 20.08
N ASP A 160 -26.16 -5.41 19.93
CA ASP A 160 -25.51 -6.62 20.40
C ASP A 160 -24.67 -7.31 19.31
N THR A 161 -24.52 -6.71 18.13
CA THR A 161 -23.91 -7.31 16.94
C THR A 161 -22.56 -6.67 16.63
N LEU A 162 -21.53 -7.52 16.53
CA LEU A 162 -20.21 -7.15 16.06
C LEU A 162 -20.21 -7.09 14.52
N ILE A 163 -19.79 -5.95 13.98
CA ILE A 163 -19.71 -5.70 12.55
C ILE A 163 -18.24 -5.57 12.16
N VAL A 164 -17.77 -6.47 11.30
CA VAL A 164 -16.38 -6.52 10.85
C VAL A 164 -16.33 -6.27 9.35
N LEU A 165 -15.60 -5.23 8.96
CA LEU A 165 -15.45 -4.83 7.56
C LEU A 165 -14.10 -5.32 7.03
N THR A 166 -14.16 -6.08 5.93
CA THR A 166 -12.98 -6.42 5.14
C THR A 166 -12.88 -5.48 3.94
N ARG A 167 -11.88 -5.68 3.09
CA ARG A 167 -11.78 -4.92 1.82
C ARG A 167 -12.89 -5.25 0.81
N ASP A 168 -13.55 -6.39 0.98
CA ASP A 168 -14.41 -7.01 -0.02
C ASP A 168 -15.84 -7.25 0.50
N TYR A 169 -15.97 -7.70 1.75
CA TYR A 169 -17.22 -8.14 2.38
C TYR A 169 -17.44 -7.51 3.75
N LEU A 170 -18.70 -7.41 4.14
CA LEU A 170 -19.14 -7.12 5.50
C LEU A 170 -19.39 -8.45 6.22
N LEU A 171 -18.98 -8.55 7.48
CA LEU A 171 -19.23 -9.71 8.34
C LEU A 171 -20.02 -9.25 9.57
N LYS A 172 -21.06 -10.00 9.96
CA LYS A 172 -21.83 -9.76 11.19
C LYS A 172 -21.71 -10.96 12.13
N SER A 173 -21.66 -10.71 13.44
CA SER A 173 -21.67 -11.76 14.45
C SER A 173 -22.22 -11.28 15.79
N VAL A 174 -23.14 -12.04 16.39
CA VAL A 174 -23.63 -11.82 17.75
C VAL A 174 -22.74 -12.50 18.81
N THR A 175 -21.96 -13.51 18.40
CA THR A 175 -21.08 -14.27 19.31
C THR A 175 -19.63 -13.81 19.26
N GLY A 176 -19.25 -13.10 18.20
CA GLY A 176 -17.86 -12.77 17.86
C GLY A 176 -17.03 -13.96 17.38
N LYS A 177 -17.64 -15.15 17.21
CA LYS A 177 -16.96 -16.38 16.76
C LYS A 177 -17.46 -16.88 15.40
N GLN A 178 -18.77 -16.90 15.20
CA GLN A 178 -19.39 -17.30 13.93
C GLN A 178 -19.85 -16.05 13.19
N PHE A 179 -19.41 -15.91 11.94
CA PHE A 179 -19.65 -14.70 11.15
C PHE A 179 -20.49 -15.01 9.91
N ASP A 180 -21.55 -14.24 9.74
CA ASP A 180 -22.32 -14.23 8.52
C ASP A 180 -21.64 -13.33 7.49
N LYS A 181 -21.35 -13.90 6.32
CA LYS A 181 -20.71 -13.19 5.22
C LYS A 181 -21.76 -12.48 4.37
N ILE A 182 -21.67 -11.16 4.31
CA ILE A 182 -22.59 -10.32 3.55
C ILE A 182 -21.83 -9.62 2.41
N GLN A 183 -22.28 -9.84 1.18
CA GLN A 183 -21.89 -9.03 0.04
C GLN A 183 -22.84 -7.84 -0.05
N LEU A 184 -22.28 -6.63 0.06
CA LEU A 184 -23.08 -5.42 -0.09
C LEU A 184 -23.65 -5.32 -1.51
N PRO A 185 -24.90 -4.87 -1.68
CA PRO A 185 -25.52 -4.71 -2.99
C PRO A 185 -24.79 -3.67 -3.82
N GLN A 186 -24.95 -3.74 -5.14
CA GLN A 186 -24.30 -2.79 -6.05
C GLN A 186 -24.75 -1.35 -5.79
N PRO A 187 -23.89 -0.35 -6.04
CA PRO A 187 -24.32 1.03 -5.90
C PRO A 187 -25.34 1.41 -6.99
N VAL A 188 -26.14 2.44 -6.72
CA VAL A 188 -27.02 3.02 -7.73
C VAL A 188 -26.17 3.51 -8.92
N HIS A 189 -26.64 3.24 -10.15
CA HIS A 189 -25.92 3.54 -11.39
C HIS A 189 -24.54 2.85 -11.53
N TYR A 190 -24.37 1.66 -10.93
CA TYR A 190 -23.14 0.89 -11.05
C TYR A 190 -22.78 0.62 -12.51
N LYS A 191 -21.55 1.00 -12.90
CA LYS A 191 -20.93 0.63 -14.17
C LYS A 191 -19.85 -0.42 -13.93
N ARG A 192 -19.77 -1.41 -14.81
CA ARG A 192 -18.71 -2.45 -14.81
C ARG A 192 -17.39 -1.90 -15.36
N GLU A 193 -16.82 -0.93 -14.65
CA GLU A 193 -15.58 -0.25 -14.99
C GLU A 193 -14.57 -0.31 -13.83
N SER A 194 -13.30 -0.23 -14.17
CA SER A 194 -12.19 -0.09 -13.23
C SER A 194 -11.40 1.17 -13.57
N SER A 195 -10.76 1.78 -12.56
CA SER A 195 -9.80 2.86 -12.83
C SER A 195 -8.59 2.31 -13.60
N MET A 196 -8.03 3.15 -14.48
CA MET A 196 -6.81 2.82 -15.23
C MET A 196 -5.64 2.53 -14.29
N PHE A 197 -5.55 3.26 -13.18
CA PHE A 197 -4.56 2.98 -12.14
C PHE A 197 -4.66 1.57 -11.56
N ARG A 198 -5.88 1.12 -11.22
CA ARG A 198 -6.09 -0.23 -10.67
C ARG A 198 -5.78 -1.30 -11.70
N PHE A 199 -6.14 -1.08 -12.96
CA PHE A 199 -5.78 -1.99 -14.04
C PHE A 199 -4.27 -2.12 -14.19
N LEU A 200 -3.53 -1.00 -14.31
CA LEU A 200 -2.08 -1.04 -14.45
C LEU A 200 -1.38 -1.61 -13.21
N TRP A 201 -1.92 -1.36 -12.00
CA TRP A 201 -1.36 -1.95 -10.77
C TRP A 201 -1.50 -3.47 -10.82
N THR A 202 -2.70 -3.96 -11.09
CA THR A 202 -2.98 -5.40 -11.11
C THR A 202 -2.23 -6.08 -12.26
N LEU A 203 -2.03 -5.40 -13.39
CA LEU A 203 -1.19 -5.88 -14.49
C LEU A 203 0.29 -5.94 -14.07
N HIS A 204 0.83 -4.87 -13.48
CA HIS A 204 2.23 -4.77 -13.06
C HIS A 204 2.60 -5.77 -11.95
N SER A 205 1.69 -5.98 -10.99
CA SER A 205 1.87 -6.99 -9.93
C SER A 205 1.54 -8.41 -10.36
N GLY A 206 0.90 -8.58 -11.52
CA GLY A 206 0.39 -9.86 -12.00
C GLY A 206 -0.92 -10.31 -11.35
N GLU A 207 -1.45 -9.56 -10.38
CA GLU A 207 -2.72 -9.86 -9.72
C GLU A 207 -3.91 -9.89 -10.68
N LEU A 208 -3.80 -9.26 -11.86
CA LEU A 208 -4.83 -9.31 -12.90
C LEU A 208 -5.20 -10.75 -13.29
N PHE A 209 -4.26 -11.69 -13.23
CA PHE A 209 -4.50 -13.12 -13.48
C PHE A 209 -4.35 -13.97 -12.21
N GLY A 210 -4.63 -13.37 -11.04
CA GLY A 210 -4.59 -14.04 -9.75
C GLY A 210 -3.19 -14.54 -9.39
N VAL A 211 -3.11 -15.76 -8.84
CA VAL A 211 -1.83 -16.35 -8.39
C VAL A 211 -0.91 -16.66 -9.56
N PHE A 212 -1.45 -17.16 -10.68
CA PHE A 212 -0.64 -17.46 -11.87
C PHE A 212 0.05 -16.22 -12.43
N GLY A 213 -0.69 -15.10 -12.54
CA GLY A 213 -0.09 -13.85 -13.01
C GLY A 213 0.96 -13.30 -12.05
N LYS A 214 0.74 -13.39 -10.72
CA LYS A 214 1.76 -13.00 -9.72
C LYS A 214 3.05 -13.81 -9.89
N LEU A 215 2.95 -15.13 -9.99
CA LEU A 215 4.10 -16.00 -10.22
C LEU A 215 4.79 -15.73 -11.56
N PHE A 216 4.04 -15.38 -12.60
CA PHE A 216 4.61 -14.96 -13.89
C PHE A 216 5.40 -13.66 -13.77
N VAL A 217 4.89 -12.65 -13.05
CA VAL A 217 5.64 -11.41 -12.78
C VAL A 217 6.87 -11.67 -11.91
N ASP A 218 6.80 -12.61 -10.96
CA ASP A 218 7.97 -13.01 -10.19
C ASP A 218 9.04 -13.67 -11.09
N LEU A 219 8.62 -14.52 -12.04
CA LEU A 219 9.49 -15.07 -13.09
C LEU A 219 10.12 -13.94 -13.91
N LEU A 220 9.37 -12.91 -14.31
CA LEU A 220 9.93 -11.74 -14.98
C LEU A 220 11.01 -11.07 -14.12
N GLY A 221 10.77 -10.91 -12.80
CA GLY A 221 11.77 -10.41 -11.86
C GLY A 221 13.05 -11.27 -11.85
N ILE A 222 12.92 -12.59 -11.79
CA ILE A 222 14.06 -13.53 -11.86
C ILE A 222 14.81 -13.37 -13.20
N VAL A 223 14.09 -13.26 -14.31
CA VAL A 223 14.68 -13.01 -15.63
C VAL A 223 15.44 -11.69 -15.65
N VAL A 224 14.91 -10.61 -15.05
CA VAL A 224 15.64 -9.34 -14.92
C VAL A 224 16.93 -9.50 -14.14
N VAL A 225 16.93 -10.27 -13.05
CA VAL A 225 18.14 -10.59 -12.29
C VAL A 225 19.16 -11.28 -13.18
N ILE A 226 18.75 -12.35 -13.88
CA ILE A 226 19.64 -13.09 -14.77
C ILE A 226 20.17 -12.19 -15.89
N LEU A 227 19.32 -11.41 -16.57
CA LEU A 227 19.72 -10.49 -17.64
C LEU A 227 20.70 -9.43 -17.15
N SER A 228 20.49 -8.90 -15.94
CA SER A 228 21.38 -7.90 -15.33
C SER A 228 22.75 -8.50 -15.01
N LEU A 229 22.79 -9.68 -14.38
CA LEU A 229 24.05 -10.36 -14.03
C LEU A 229 24.81 -10.83 -15.28
N THR A 230 24.13 -11.45 -16.23
CA THR A 230 24.74 -11.94 -17.48
C THR A 230 25.20 -10.79 -18.38
N GLY A 231 24.48 -9.66 -18.40
CA GLY A 231 24.87 -8.45 -19.10
C GLY A 231 26.10 -7.76 -18.48
N LEU A 232 26.11 -7.60 -17.15
CA LEU A 232 27.29 -7.10 -16.42
C LEU A 232 28.50 -8.01 -16.63
N PHE A 233 28.30 -9.34 -16.55
CA PHE A 233 29.34 -10.32 -16.84
C PHE A 233 29.90 -10.11 -18.25
N TYR A 234 29.06 -10.02 -19.28
CA TYR A 234 29.52 -9.82 -20.65
C TYR A 234 30.30 -8.50 -20.86
N PHE A 235 29.91 -7.41 -20.20
CA PHE A 235 30.53 -6.10 -20.41
C PHE A 235 31.76 -5.82 -19.53
N VAL A 236 31.82 -6.41 -18.34
CA VAL A 236 32.84 -6.15 -17.32
C VAL A 236 33.85 -7.30 -17.26
N PHE A 237 33.39 -8.56 -17.31
CA PHE A 237 34.22 -9.74 -17.05
C PHE A 237 35.29 -10.03 -18.11
N PRO A 238 35.14 -9.78 -19.42
CA PRO A 238 36.21 -10.08 -20.38
C PRO A 238 37.52 -9.34 -20.07
N LYS A 239 37.45 -8.13 -19.48
CA LYS A 239 38.63 -7.35 -19.12
C LYS A 239 39.30 -7.79 -17.81
N LEU A 240 38.56 -8.44 -16.92
CA LEU A 240 39.01 -8.92 -15.61
C LEU A 240 39.38 -10.41 -15.64
N GLY A 241 38.57 -11.23 -16.30
CA GLY A 241 38.75 -12.67 -16.43
C GLY A 241 39.96 -13.06 -17.28
N GLU A 242 40.34 -12.27 -18.29
CA GLU A 242 41.60 -12.47 -19.03
C GLU A 242 42.85 -12.24 -18.17
N LYS A 243 42.72 -11.58 -17.01
CA LYS A 243 43.79 -11.41 -16.02
C LYS A 243 43.81 -12.52 -14.96
N ILE A 244 42.68 -13.20 -14.73
CA ILE A 244 42.48 -14.16 -13.63
C ILE A 244 42.53 -15.62 -14.13
N ILE A 245 42.05 -15.88 -15.36
CA ILE A 245 41.96 -17.22 -15.94
C ILE A 245 42.97 -17.32 -17.09
N SER A 246 43.94 -18.23 -16.96
CA SER A 246 44.99 -18.46 -17.96
C SER A 246 44.46 -19.05 -19.27
N ASP A 247 43.43 -19.90 -19.21
CA ASP A 247 42.83 -20.52 -20.40
C ASP A 247 41.82 -19.60 -21.11
N ARG A 248 42.32 -18.88 -22.12
CA ARG A 248 41.54 -18.00 -23.00
C ARG A 248 40.44 -18.74 -23.78
N LYS A 249 40.59 -20.03 -24.10
CA LYS A 249 39.56 -20.81 -24.82
C LYS A 249 38.35 -21.06 -23.91
N LYS A 250 38.58 -21.42 -22.64
CA LYS A 250 37.52 -21.60 -21.63
C LYS A 250 36.75 -20.30 -21.39
N VAL A 251 37.44 -19.17 -21.24
CA VAL A 251 36.81 -17.83 -21.09
C VAL A 251 35.92 -17.50 -22.30
N ARG A 252 36.42 -17.71 -23.53
CA ARG A 252 35.64 -17.48 -24.76
C ARG A 252 34.42 -18.39 -24.89
N ARG A 253 34.48 -19.64 -24.41
CA ARG A 253 33.34 -20.58 -24.40
C ARG A 253 32.27 -20.13 -23.41
N LEU A 254 32.66 -19.81 -22.18
CA LEU A 254 31.74 -19.31 -21.14
C LEU A 254 31.07 -18.01 -21.58
N ASN A 255 31.82 -17.08 -22.17
CA ASN A 255 31.27 -15.81 -22.63
C ASN A 255 30.26 -15.98 -23.78
N ARG A 256 30.50 -16.93 -24.70
CA ARG A 256 29.54 -17.29 -25.76
C ARG A 256 28.27 -17.91 -25.19
N MET A 257 28.40 -18.82 -24.22
CA MET A 257 27.25 -19.45 -23.58
C MET A 257 26.42 -18.44 -22.78
N ASN A 258 27.08 -17.55 -22.02
CA ASN A 258 26.45 -16.44 -21.32
C ASN A 258 25.66 -15.53 -22.28
N LEU A 259 26.29 -15.12 -23.39
CA LEU A 259 25.64 -14.26 -24.37
C LEU A 259 24.46 -14.95 -25.07
N ARG A 260 24.56 -16.27 -25.33
CA ARG A 260 23.45 -17.05 -25.90
C ARG A 260 22.24 -17.02 -24.97
N TRP A 261 22.41 -17.35 -23.69
CA TRP A 261 21.32 -17.34 -22.72
C TRP A 261 20.77 -15.94 -22.46
N HIS A 262 21.64 -14.93 -22.38
CA HIS A 262 21.22 -13.53 -22.26
C HIS A 262 20.31 -13.13 -23.43
N ASN A 263 20.72 -13.45 -24.67
CA ASN A 263 19.92 -13.15 -25.85
C ASN A 263 18.59 -13.93 -25.86
N VAL A 264 18.64 -15.23 -25.52
CA VAL A 264 17.43 -16.09 -25.49
C VAL A 264 16.39 -15.54 -24.52
N LEU A 265 16.78 -15.32 -23.27
CA LEU A 265 15.88 -14.76 -22.26
C LEU A 265 15.42 -13.34 -22.65
N GLY A 266 16.32 -12.53 -23.20
CA GLY A 266 16.02 -11.17 -23.63
C GLY A 266 14.97 -11.09 -24.74
N TYR A 267 15.01 -11.96 -25.75
CA TYR A 267 14.00 -11.95 -26.81
C TYR A 267 12.70 -12.64 -26.40
N VAL A 268 12.77 -13.75 -25.65
CA VAL A 268 11.58 -14.50 -25.21
C VAL A 268 10.72 -13.65 -24.27
N PHE A 269 11.35 -12.98 -23.31
CA PHE A 269 10.64 -12.19 -22.30
C PHE A 269 10.58 -10.68 -22.62
N GLY A 270 11.24 -10.22 -23.68
CA GLY A 270 11.40 -8.79 -23.99
C GLY A 270 10.08 -8.02 -24.07
N LEU A 271 9.06 -8.58 -24.71
CA LEU A 271 7.73 -7.95 -24.80
C LEU A 271 7.05 -7.87 -23.42
N PHE A 272 7.09 -8.95 -22.64
CA PHE A 272 6.48 -8.99 -21.31
C PHE A 272 7.17 -8.02 -20.34
N LEU A 273 8.51 -7.94 -20.39
CA LEU A 273 9.29 -6.98 -19.62
C LEU A 273 8.97 -5.54 -20.03
N LEU A 274 8.79 -5.27 -21.33
CA LEU A 274 8.41 -3.96 -21.83
C LEU A 274 7.02 -3.55 -21.30
N VAL A 275 6.02 -4.41 -21.43
CA VAL A 275 4.66 -4.16 -20.93
C VAL A 275 4.68 -3.95 -19.42
N ASN A 276 5.38 -4.80 -18.66
CA ASN A 276 5.47 -4.68 -17.21
C ASN A 276 6.17 -3.37 -16.77
N THR A 277 7.19 -2.94 -17.52
CA THR A 277 7.91 -1.68 -17.26
C THR A 277 7.02 -0.48 -17.51
N ILE A 278 6.31 -0.46 -18.65
CA ILE A 278 5.36 0.60 -18.98
C ILE A 278 4.27 0.66 -17.91
N ALA A 279 3.68 -0.48 -17.53
CA ALA A 279 2.67 -0.52 -16.47
C ALA A 279 3.20 0.10 -15.17
N GLY A 280 4.40 -0.29 -14.72
CA GLY A 280 5.03 0.25 -13.51
C GLY A 280 5.33 1.76 -13.57
N MET A 281 5.77 2.27 -14.73
CA MET A 281 6.06 3.70 -14.93
C MET A 281 4.83 4.59 -14.72
N PHE A 282 3.66 4.14 -15.17
CA PHE A 282 2.40 4.88 -15.06
C PHE A 282 1.79 4.85 -13.65
N LEU A 283 2.28 4.00 -12.74
CA LEU A 283 1.78 3.95 -11.36
C LEU A 283 2.26 5.13 -10.49
N ARG A 284 3.13 6.00 -11.02
CA ARG A 284 3.74 7.09 -10.26
C ARG A 284 3.78 8.39 -11.07
N PRO A 285 3.71 9.55 -10.39
CA PRO A 285 3.89 10.84 -11.06
C PRO A 285 5.26 10.93 -11.77
N PRO A 286 5.37 11.68 -12.88
CA PRO A 286 4.31 12.46 -13.52
C PRO A 286 3.37 11.65 -14.41
N LEU A 287 3.71 10.40 -14.79
CA LEU A 287 2.95 9.59 -15.75
C LEU A 287 1.59 9.11 -15.20
N LEU A 288 1.44 9.07 -13.88
CA LEU A 288 0.15 8.81 -13.23
C LEU A 288 -0.89 9.91 -13.49
N ILE A 289 -0.47 11.16 -13.64
CA ILE A 289 -1.37 12.33 -13.75
C ILE A 289 -2.38 12.18 -14.91
N PRO A 290 -1.96 11.89 -16.16
CA PRO A 290 -2.90 11.76 -17.28
C PRO A 290 -3.90 10.60 -17.13
N ILE A 291 -3.60 9.58 -16.32
CA ILE A 291 -4.47 8.41 -16.16
C ILE A 291 -5.25 8.40 -14.84
N ALA A 292 -5.01 9.35 -13.93
CA ALA A 292 -5.56 9.32 -12.58
C ALA A 292 -7.10 9.38 -12.54
N GLY A 293 -7.71 10.11 -13.47
CA GLY A 293 -9.16 10.20 -13.63
C GLY A 293 -9.74 9.28 -14.72
N ALA A 294 -8.91 8.47 -15.38
CA ALA A 294 -9.37 7.62 -16.46
C ALA A 294 -9.99 6.31 -15.94
N ALA A 295 -11.15 5.95 -16.48
CA ALA A 295 -11.79 4.66 -16.29
C ALA A 295 -11.66 3.80 -17.54
N MET A 296 -11.76 2.48 -17.38
CA MET A 296 -11.83 1.54 -18.49
C MET A 296 -12.83 0.41 -18.17
N PRO A 297 -13.44 -0.19 -19.20
CA PRO A 297 -14.26 -1.39 -19.01
C PRO A 297 -13.47 -2.51 -18.33
N ILE A 298 -14.15 -3.30 -17.51
CA ILE A 298 -13.55 -4.49 -16.89
C ILE A 298 -13.15 -5.48 -17.98
N VAL A 299 -11.92 -6.01 -17.90
CA VAL A 299 -11.42 -7.04 -18.80
C VAL A 299 -12.01 -8.40 -18.38
N PRO A 300 -12.76 -9.10 -19.25
CA PRO A 300 -13.36 -10.41 -18.91
C PRO A 300 -12.33 -11.45 -18.51
N PHE A 301 -12.74 -12.42 -17.67
CA PHE A 301 -11.89 -13.54 -17.21
C PHE A 301 -10.64 -13.12 -16.42
N THR A 302 -10.59 -11.89 -15.91
CA THR A 302 -9.50 -11.40 -15.05
C THR A 302 -9.95 -11.27 -13.61
N HIS A 303 -9.02 -11.05 -12.69
CA HIS A 303 -9.32 -10.74 -11.29
C HIS A 303 -10.20 -9.49 -11.10
N LEU A 304 -10.23 -8.59 -12.08
CA LEU A 304 -11.14 -7.43 -12.07
C LEU A 304 -12.58 -7.81 -12.43
N ASP A 305 -12.78 -8.94 -13.12
CA ASP A 305 -14.08 -9.50 -13.46
C ASP A 305 -14.68 -10.25 -12.28
N ASN A 306 -15.03 -9.50 -11.24
CA ASN A 306 -15.56 -10.02 -10.00
C ASN A 306 -17.06 -9.70 -9.88
N PRO A 307 -17.92 -10.66 -9.49
CA PRO A 307 -19.34 -10.40 -9.23
C PRO A 307 -19.57 -9.46 -8.05
N ASN A 308 -18.59 -9.30 -7.15
CA ASN A 308 -18.64 -8.35 -6.05
C ASN A 308 -18.18 -6.95 -6.52
N PRO A 309 -19.08 -5.96 -6.59
CA PRO A 309 -18.75 -4.60 -7.04
C PRO A 309 -17.81 -3.87 -6.07
N TRP A 310 -17.71 -4.37 -4.83
CA TRP A 310 -16.93 -3.78 -3.74
C TRP A 310 -15.55 -4.43 -3.54
N GLN A 311 -15.14 -5.35 -4.41
CA GLN A 311 -13.84 -6.02 -4.32
C GLN A 311 -12.71 -4.98 -4.22
N ASP A 312 -11.97 -5.02 -3.13
CA ASP A 312 -10.90 -4.11 -2.72
C ASP A 312 -11.30 -2.62 -2.51
N LYS A 313 -12.60 -2.33 -2.35
CA LYS A 313 -13.12 -0.95 -2.26
C LYS A 313 -13.58 -0.53 -0.87
N LEU A 314 -13.96 -1.44 0.02
CA LEU A 314 -14.48 -1.08 1.35
C LEU A 314 -13.37 -0.56 2.27
N ARG A 315 -13.67 0.45 3.10
CA ARG A 315 -12.69 1.10 4.00
C ARG A 315 -13.19 1.16 5.44
N MET A 316 -14.32 1.81 5.70
CA MET A 316 -14.88 2.01 7.04
C MET A 316 -16.40 1.98 7.00
N ILE A 317 -17.05 1.67 8.13
CA ILE A 317 -18.51 1.64 8.23
C ILE A 317 -18.98 2.16 9.58
N ARG A 318 -20.04 2.96 9.58
CA ARG A 318 -20.72 3.43 10.80
C ARG A 318 -22.21 3.24 10.66
N TRP A 319 -22.85 2.78 11.73
CA TRP A 319 -24.30 2.89 11.87
C TRP A 319 -24.65 4.29 12.34
N ASN A 320 -25.70 4.89 11.76
CA ASN A 320 -26.26 6.15 12.19
C ASN A 320 -27.65 5.89 12.81
N GLU A 321 -27.79 6.13 14.11
CA GLU A 321 -29.05 5.93 14.84
C GLU A 321 -30.15 6.91 14.40
N PHE A 322 -29.80 8.17 14.14
CA PHE A 322 -30.75 9.20 13.76
C PHE A 322 -31.36 8.97 12.37
N LEU A 323 -30.53 8.52 11.43
CA LEU A 323 -30.91 8.27 10.04
C LEU A 323 -31.31 6.81 9.78
N ASN A 324 -31.17 5.91 10.77
CA ASN A 324 -31.39 4.47 10.64
C ASN A 324 -30.72 3.84 9.40
N THR A 325 -29.46 4.20 9.16
CA THR A 325 -28.72 3.78 7.97
C THR A 325 -27.25 3.49 8.29
N TYR A 326 -26.65 2.58 7.53
CA TYR A 326 -25.20 2.44 7.49
C TYR A 326 -24.59 3.45 6.53
N ILE A 327 -23.55 4.13 6.96
CA ILE A 327 -22.70 4.97 6.13
C ILE A 327 -21.38 4.23 5.92
N VAL A 328 -21.07 3.94 4.65
CA VAL A 328 -19.92 3.14 4.23
C VAL A 328 -18.94 4.03 3.47
N SER A 329 -17.70 4.10 3.96
CA SER A 329 -16.59 4.72 3.24
C SER A 329 -15.91 3.70 2.33
N THR A 330 -15.68 4.09 1.08
CA THR A 330 -15.04 3.25 0.05
C THR A 330 -13.90 4.00 -0.66
N SER A 331 -13.20 3.36 -1.60
CA SER A 331 -12.27 4.08 -2.50
C SER A 331 -12.94 5.09 -3.41
N ASP A 332 -14.23 4.91 -3.67
CA ASP A 332 -14.96 5.65 -4.69
C ASP A 332 -15.85 6.74 -4.06
N GLY A 333 -15.81 6.87 -2.73
CA GLY A 333 -16.61 7.81 -1.95
C GLY A 333 -17.40 7.15 -0.81
N PHE A 334 -18.32 7.91 -0.25
CA PHE A 334 -19.25 7.50 0.80
C PHE A 334 -20.61 7.08 0.21
N TYR A 335 -21.17 6.03 0.77
CA TYR A 335 -22.46 5.48 0.39
C TYR A 335 -23.32 5.24 1.64
N VAL A 336 -24.63 5.34 1.48
CA VAL A 336 -25.61 4.98 2.50
C VAL A 336 -26.40 3.75 2.07
N VAL A 337 -26.76 2.91 3.05
CA VAL A 337 -27.56 1.69 2.85
C VAL A 337 -28.43 1.43 4.07
N ASP A 338 -29.62 0.88 3.83
CA ASP A 338 -30.55 0.49 4.88
C ASP A 338 -29.98 -0.61 5.80
N GLU A 339 -30.59 -0.79 6.97
CA GLU A 339 -30.15 -1.78 7.95
C GLU A 339 -30.15 -3.22 7.43
N GLY A 340 -31.16 -3.55 6.60
CA GLY A 340 -31.35 -4.86 6.00
C GLY A 340 -30.30 -5.18 4.93
N LEU A 341 -29.54 -4.18 4.47
CA LEU A 341 -28.54 -4.31 3.40
C LEU A 341 -29.13 -4.89 2.10
N GLY A 342 -30.43 -4.71 1.89
CA GLY A 342 -31.18 -5.26 0.77
C GLY A 342 -31.30 -4.30 -0.42
N THR A 343 -31.12 -3.00 -0.18
CA THR A 343 -31.26 -1.98 -1.24
C THR A 343 -29.92 -1.54 -1.81
N PRO A 344 -29.85 -1.13 -3.09
CA PRO A 344 -28.64 -0.58 -3.68
C PRO A 344 -28.04 0.57 -2.86
N LEU A 345 -26.71 0.56 -2.71
CA LEU A 345 -25.98 1.60 -1.99
C LEU A 345 -26.14 2.95 -2.70
N LYS A 346 -26.66 3.95 -2.00
CA LYS A 346 -26.87 5.31 -2.55
C LYS A 346 -25.63 6.16 -2.29
N PRO A 347 -24.98 6.73 -3.31
CA PRO A 347 -23.86 7.65 -3.09
C PRO A 347 -24.35 8.90 -2.36
N VAL A 348 -23.56 9.41 -1.41
CA VAL A 348 -23.87 10.71 -0.79
C VAL A 348 -23.40 11.83 -1.73
N GLU A 349 -24.23 12.81 -2.06
CA GLU A 349 -23.83 13.79 -3.10
C GLU A 349 -22.72 14.74 -2.63
N SER A 350 -22.84 15.29 -1.43
CA SER A 350 -21.83 16.18 -0.85
C SER A 350 -20.97 15.41 0.15
N GLN A 351 -19.70 15.21 -0.21
CA GLN A 351 -18.75 14.43 0.59
C GLN A 351 -17.47 15.23 0.85
N PRO A 352 -16.80 15.01 1.99
CA PRO A 352 -15.48 15.58 2.23
C PRO A 352 -14.44 14.95 1.30
N PRO A 353 -13.38 15.70 0.94
CA PRO A 353 -12.32 15.16 0.11
C PRO A 353 -11.53 14.08 0.87
N VAL A 354 -11.42 12.89 0.27
CA VAL A 354 -10.64 11.77 0.79
C VAL A 354 -9.50 11.46 -0.16
N SER A 355 -8.29 11.38 0.38
CA SER A 355 -7.11 11.05 -0.43
C SER A 355 -7.20 9.64 -1.05
N VAL A 356 -6.43 9.38 -2.10
CA VAL A 356 -6.29 8.02 -2.68
C VAL A 356 -5.83 6.94 -1.69
N MET A 357 -5.21 7.35 -0.56
CA MET A 357 -4.83 6.44 0.54
C MET A 357 -6.03 5.99 1.39
N GLY A 358 -7.20 6.59 1.18
CA GLY A 358 -8.46 6.27 1.84
C GLY A 358 -8.76 7.11 3.08
N CYS A 359 -9.92 6.84 3.66
CA CYS A 359 -10.37 7.40 4.93
C CYS A 359 -9.63 6.73 6.09
N ASN A 360 -9.08 7.54 7.01
CA ASN A 360 -8.33 7.09 8.18
C ASN A 360 -9.08 7.34 9.49
N VAL A 361 -9.96 8.34 9.52
CA VAL A 361 -10.80 8.71 10.67
C VAL A 361 -12.23 8.84 10.17
N PHE A 362 -13.16 8.14 10.81
CA PHE A 362 -14.59 8.24 10.55
C PHE A 362 -15.31 8.14 11.89
N GLU A 363 -15.44 9.28 12.57
CA GLU A 363 -15.91 9.33 13.95
C GLU A 363 -17.21 10.14 14.05
N PRO A 364 -18.29 9.59 14.63
CA PRO A 364 -19.49 10.36 14.92
C PRO A 364 -19.20 11.39 16.02
N VAL A 365 -19.62 12.64 15.79
CA VAL A 365 -19.48 13.75 16.76
C VAL A 365 -20.81 14.38 17.14
N ALA A 366 -21.86 14.20 16.32
CA ALA A 366 -23.26 14.50 16.61
C ALA A 366 -24.16 13.54 15.82
N ASP A 367 -25.48 13.68 15.94
CA ASP A 367 -26.48 12.77 15.36
C ASP A 367 -26.29 12.50 13.85
N ASP A 368 -25.99 13.55 13.08
CA ASP A 368 -25.76 13.47 11.64
C ASP A 368 -24.40 14.04 11.19
N THR A 369 -23.51 14.30 12.15
CA THR A 369 -22.23 14.97 11.90
C THR A 369 -21.06 14.07 12.26
N TYR A 370 -20.11 13.97 11.34
CA TYR A 370 -18.94 13.10 11.43
C TYR A 370 -17.65 13.87 11.23
N LEU A 371 -16.63 13.47 11.99
CA LEU A 371 -15.26 13.87 11.76
C LEU A 371 -14.61 12.88 10.79
N ILE A 372 -14.26 13.38 9.59
CA ILE A 372 -13.63 12.63 8.52
C ILE A 372 -12.18 13.07 8.36
N GLY A 373 -11.24 12.14 8.51
CA GLY A 373 -9.80 12.39 8.38
C GLY A 373 -9.16 11.53 7.30
N SER A 374 -8.34 12.15 6.45
CA SER A 374 -7.51 11.47 5.46
C SER A 374 -6.22 12.25 5.20
N PHE A 375 -5.37 11.80 4.27
CA PHE A 375 -4.19 12.59 3.88
C PHE A 375 -4.55 13.91 3.16
N SER A 376 -5.82 14.13 2.86
CA SER A 376 -6.35 15.41 2.35
C SER A 376 -6.70 16.41 3.47
N GLY A 377 -6.72 16.00 4.74
CA GLY A 377 -7.04 16.87 5.87
C GLY A 377 -8.03 16.27 6.85
N LEU A 378 -8.54 17.13 7.75
CA LEU A 378 -9.57 16.83 8.74
C LEU A 378 -10.82 17.67 8.45
N PHE A 379 -11.97 17.03 8.34
CA PHE A 379 -13.22 17.67 7.96
C PHE A 379 -14.34 17.29 8.92
N SER A 380 -15.12 18.28 9.34
CA SER A 380 -16.43 18.03 9.92
C SER A 380 -17.45 17.96 8.78
N TRP A 381 -18.23 16.90 8.74
CA TRP A 381 -19.17 16.61 7.67
C TRP A 381 -20.54 16.29 8.23
N ASN A 382 -21.52 17.13 7.93
CA ASN A 382 -22.91 16.87 8.21
C ASN A 382 -23.53 16.17 6.99
N VAL A 383 -24.00 14.94 7.19
CA VAL A 383 -24.45 14.05 6.11
C VAL A 383 -25.81 14.48 5.55
N THR A 384 -26.68 15.05 6.40
CA THR A 384 -28.02 15.48 6.01
C THR A 384 -28.00 16.75 5.16
N THR A 385 -27.31 17.78 5.64
CA THR A 385 -27.20 19.08 4.97
C THR A 385 -26.15 19.08 3.86
N GLY A 386 -25.24 18.11 3.88
CA GLY A 386 -24.08 18.05 3.00
C GLY A 386 -23.00 19.10 3.32
N TYR A 387 -23.10 19.78 4.47
CA TYR A 387 -22.12 20.79 4.88
C TYR A 387 -20.78 20.15 5.24
N VAL A 388 -19.69 20.65 4.63
CA VAL A 388 -18.32 20.19 4.88
C VAL A 388 -17.47 21.37 5.34
N PHE A 389 -16.89 21.25 6.53
CA PHE A 389 -16.03 22.26 7.13
C PHE A 389 -14.62 21.71 7.35
N ASN A 390 -13.61 22.40 6.82
CA ASN A 390 -12.21 22.03 7.01
C ASN A 390 -11.73 22.54 8.38
N MET A 391 -11.45 21.60 9.29
CA MET A 391 -11.04 21.88 10.67
C MET A 391 -9.63 22.47 10.76
N MET A 392 -8.82 22.34 9.69
CA MET A 392 -7.43 22.80 9.68
C MET A 392 -7.30 24.22 9.14
N THR A 393 -8.14 24.58 8.17
CA THR A 393 -8.14 25.93 7.57
C THR A 393 -9.25 26.82 8.11
N ASN A 394 -10.15 26.29 8.95
CA ASN A 394 -11.34 26.96 9.47
C ASN A 394 -12.22 27.56 8.36
N GLN A 395 -12.38 26.83 7.26
CA GLN A 395 -13.14 27.28 6.09
C GLN A 395 -14.10 26.18 5.63
N ALA A 396 -15.29 26.60 5.16
CA ALA A 396 -16.19 25.70 4.45
C ALA A 396 -15.54 25.23 3.14
N VAL A 397 -15.67 23.95 2.83
CA VAL A 397 -15.16 23.40 1.57
C VAL A 397 -16.13 23.78 0.46
N SER A 398 -15.72 24.69 -0.43
CA SER A 398 -16.51 24.99 -1.63
C SER A 398 -16.53 23.79 -2.58
N LYS A 399 -17.64 23.56 -3.30
CA LYS A 399 -17.81 22.45 -4.26
C LYS A 399 -16.74 22.40 -5.37
N ARG A 400 -15.95 23.47 -5.57
CA ARG A 400 -14.81 23.50 -6.50
C ARG A 400 -13.57 22.92 -5.81
N VAL A 401 -13.32 21.64 -6.06
CA VAL A 401 -12.01 21.02 -5.84
C VAL A 401 -11.01 21.75 -6.73
N LYS A 402 -10.17 22.62 -6.15
CA LYS A 402 -8.99 23.13 -6.87
C LYS A 402 -8.12 21.91 -7.18
N SER A 403 -7.88 21.67 -8.48
CA SER A 403 -6.81 20.77 -8.93
C SER A 403 -5.50 21.27 -8.30
N GLY A 404 -4.99 20.53 -7.33
CA GLY A 404 -3.85 20.90 -6.51
C GLY A 404 -3.10 19.67 -6.04
N ARG A 405 -2.11 19.85 -5.15
CA ARG A 405 -1.32 18.74 -4.61
C ARG A 405 -2.24 17.64 -4.06
N PRO A 406 -1.99 16.35 -4.36
CA PRO A 406 -2.87 15.24 -3.96
C PRO A 406 -2.89 14.97 -2.45
N VAL A 407 -2.15 15.75 -1.66
CA VAL A 407 -1.91 15.60 -0.23
C VAL A 407 -1.88 16.99 0.40
N SER A 408 -2.54 17.13 1.55
CA SER A 408 -2.61 18.37 2.34
C SER A 408 -1.37 18.56 3.22
N ASP A 409 -1.11 19.78 3.68
CA ASP A 409 -0.10 20.09 4.71
C ASP A 409 -0.43 19.44 6.08
N TYR A 410 -1.66 18.91 6.20
CA TYR A 410 -2.18 18.18 7.36
C TYR A 410 -2.60 16.77 6.93
N MET A 411 -1.69 15.80 7.04
CA MET A 411 -1.90 14.42 6.59
C MET A 411 -2.52 13.58 7.70
N VAL A 412 -3.84 13.67 7.89
CA VAL A 412 -4.50 12.93 8.96
C VAL A 412 -4.46 11.43 8.70
N SER A 413 -3.77 10.73 9.60
CA SER A 413 -3.52 9.29 9.59
C SER A 413 -4.30 8.53 10.66
N GLY A 414 -4.98 9.23 11.57
CA GLY A 414 -5.70 8.63 12.67
C GLY A 414 -6.19 9.65 13.71
N LEU A 415 -6.85 9.15 14.76
CA LEU A 415 -7.42 9.96 15.85
C LEU A 415 -7.31 9.21 17.18
N VAL A 416 -6.82 9.90 18.22
CA VAL A 416 -6.74 9.39 19.59
C VAL A 416 -7.79 10.12 20.42
N ARG A 417 -8.65 9.35 21.10
CA ARG A 417 -9.64 9.82 22.08
C ARG A 417 -9.16 9.51 23.51
N PHE A 418 -9.55 10.37 24.44
CA PHE A 418 -9.29 10.23 25.88
C PHE A 418 -10.62 10.14 26.66
N SER A 419 -10.56 9.65 27.90
CA SER A 419 -11.71 9.52 28.82
C SER A 419 -12.48 10.84 29.02
N ASN A 420 -11.80 11.99 28.91
CA ASN A 420 -12.38 13.33 29.07
C ASN A 420 -12.95 13.97 27.77
N LYS A 421 -13.34 13.17 26.77
CA LYS A 421 -13.83 13.62 25.45
C LYS A 421 -12.86 14.50 24.64
N LYS A 422 -11.61 14.70 25.09
CA LYS A 422 -10.59 15.36 24.28
C LYS A 422 -10.18 14.44 23.13
N MET A 423 -9.80 15.05 22.01
CA MET A 423 -9.35 14.34 20.83
C MET A 423 -8.04 14.95 20.33
N TRP A 424 -7.10 14.11 19.92
CA TRP A 424 -5.92 14.50 19.16
C TRP A 424 -5.97 13.83 17.80
N TYR A 425 -5.66 14.57 16.76
CA TYR A 425 -5.47 13.96 15.44
C TYR A 425 -4.00 13.54 15.28
N LEU A 426 -3.80 12.51 14.48
CA LEU A 426 -2.49 11.96 14.19
C LEU A 426 -2.08 12.40 12.78
N ASP A 427 -1.13 13.32 12.68
CA ASP A 427 -0.52 13.66 11.40
C ASP A 427 0.53 12.61 11.02
N TYR A 428 0.55 12.18 9.76
CA TYR A 428 1.49 11.16 9.30
C TYR A 428 2.96 11.59 9.46
N SER A 429 3.30 12.86 9.26
CA SER A 429 4.66 13.37 9.35
C SER A 429 5.01 13.94 10.72
N LYS A 430 4.08 14.68 11.33
CA LYS A 430 4.29 15.38 12.61
C LYS A 430 3.92 14.54 13.83
N GLY A 431 3.12 13.48 13.64
CA GLY A 431 2.68 12.59 14.71
C GLY A 431 1.49 13.15 15.49
N ILE A 432 1.45 12.97 16.81
CA ILE A 432 0.36 13.49 17.65
C ILE A 432 0.29 15.01 17.55
N GLN A 433 -0.89 15.54 17.22
CA GLN A 433 -1.18 16.97 17.18
C GLN A 433 -2.44 17.27 17.99
N GLY A 434 -2.38 18.29 18.85
CA GLY A 434 -3.54 18.75 19.61
C GLY A 434 -4.49 19.54 18.73
N LEU A 435 -5.80 19.27 18.83
CA LEU A 435 -6.86 20.14 18.25
C LEU A 435 -6.99 21.46 19.02
N VAL A 436 -6.60 21.47 20.30
CA VAL A 436 -6.49 22.64 21.17
C VAL A 436 -5.10 22.62 21.80
N ARG A 437 -4.50 23.79 22.07
CA ARG A 437 -3.19 23.91 22.75
C ARG A 437 -3.28 23.25 24.14
N PHE A 438 -2.86 22.00 24.24
CA PHE A 438 -2.72 21.30 25.51
C PHE A 438 -1.25 21.17 25.87
N HIS A 439 -0.95 21.32 27.16
CA HIS A 439 0.40 21.27 27.71
C HIS A 439 0.92 19.83 27.94
N GLN A 440 0.09 18.81 27.71
CA GLN A 440 0.46 17.42 27.97
C GLN A 440 1.13 16.79 26.75
N LYS A 441 2.41 16.41 26.89
CA LYS A 441 3.19 15.75 25.84
C LYS A 441 3.14 14.24 26.02
N ALA A 442 2.42 13.53 25.16
CA ALA A 442 2.52 12.07 25.04
C ALA A 442 3.84 11.69 24.34
N ILE A 443 4.94 11.64 25.09
CA ILE A 443 6.27 11.33 24.55
C ILE A 443 6.37 9.83 24.26
N MET A 444 6.80 9.49 23.04
CA MET A 444 7.05 8.10 22.66
C MET A 444 8.25 7.52 23.43
N PRO A 445 8.07 6.47 24.25
CA PRO A 445 9.18 5.86 24.99
C PRO A 445 10.25 5.27 24.07
N GLY A 446 11.51 5.35 24.52
CA GLY A 446 12.66 4.78 23.79
C GLY A 446 12.56 3.27 23.59
N SER A 447 11.95 2.54 24.53
CA SER A 447 11.71 1.10 24.45
C SER A 447 10.76 0.75 23.30
N ILE A 448 9.65 1.47 23.14
CA ILE A 448 8.70 1.29 22.03
C ILE A 448 9.39 1.62 20.71
N LYS A 449 10.16 2.72 20.65
CA LYS A 449 10.91 3.11 19.44
C LYS A 449 11.91 2.04 19.00
N LYS A 450 12.65 1.43 19.94
CA LYS A 450 13.60 0.34 19.66
C LYS A 450 12.90 -0.94 19.19
N ASN A 451 11.70 -1.22 19.69
CA ASN A 451 10.92 -2.43 19.39
C ASN A 451 9.96 -2.29 18.19
N SER A 452 10.03 -1.17 17.46
CA SER A 452 9.15 -0.84 16.33
C SER A 452 9.94 -0.63 15.01
N PRO A 453 10.54 -1.69 14.44
CA PRO A 453 11.24 -1.62 13.15
C PRO A 453 10.25 -1.41 11.98
N MET A 454 10.76 -1.34 10.75
CA MET A 454 9.93 -1.30 9.54
C MET A 454 9.74 -2.73 9.01
N SER A 455 8.58 -3.07 8.46
CA SER A 455 8.43 -4.38 7.81
C SER A 455 9.25 -4.45 6.53
N LEU A 456 9.74 -5.65 6.18
CA LEU A 456 10.49 -5.86 4.94
C LEU A 456 9.66 -5.45 3.73
N TRP A 457 8.35 -5.75 3.73
CA TRP A 457 7.44 -5.32 2.66
C TRP A 457 7.41 -3.80 2.48
N ASN A 458 7.26 -3.04 3.57
CA ASN A 458 7.26 -1.58 3.47
C ASN A 458 8.64 -1.05 3.04
N PHE A 459 9.73 -1.64 3.55
CA PHE A 459 11.08 -1.26 3.12
C PHE A 459 11.29 -1.47 1.61
N CYS A 460 10.89 -2.64 1.09
CA CYS A 460 10.90 -2.95 -0.33
C CYS A 460 10.01 -1.99 -1.12
N LEU A 461 8.84 -1.59 -0.60
CA LEU A 461 8.00 -0.57 -1.24
C LEU A 461 8.71 0.79 -1.33
N GLU A 462 9.40 1.24 -0.29
CA GLU A 462 10.15 2.51 -0.33
C GLU A 462 11.32 2.46 -1.32
N LEU A 463 12.02 1.33 -1.42
CA LEU A 463 13.08 1.10 -2.42
C LEU A 463 12.53 1.04 -3.84
N HIS A 464 11.51 0.21 -4.07
CA HIS A 464 10.88 0.00 -5.37
C HIS A 464 10.29 1.30 -5.92
N THR A 465 9.83 2.18 -5.03
CA THR A 465 9.23 3.46 -5.43
C THR A 465 10.21 4.62 -5.43
N GLY A 466 11.46 4.40 -5.02
CA GLY A 466 12.51 5.42 -4.94
C GLY A 466 12.37 6.43 -3.80
N ARG A 467 11.31 6.34 -2.97
CA ARG A 467 11.06 7.26 -1.87
C ARG A 467 12.16 7.25 -0.81
N ILE A 468 12.84 6.11 -0.65
CA ILE A 468 13.99 6.04 0.26
C ILE A 468 15.13 7.01 -0.13
N PHE A 469 15.24 7.35 -1.42
CA PHE A 469 16.25 8.26 -1.93
C PHE A 469 15.85 9.75 -1.81
N GLU A 470 14.65 10.07 -1.29
CA GLU A 470 14.21 11.46 -1.08
C GLU A 470 15.19 12.24 -0.19
N SER A 471 15.79 11.58 0.81
CA SER A 471 16.80 12.20 1.67
C SER A 471 18.05 12.68 0.94
N ILE A 472 18.37 12.11 -0.22
CA ILE A 472 19.56 12.41 -1.02
C ILE A 472 19.19 13.26 -2.24
N LEU A 473 18.09 12.92 -2.92
CA LEU A 473 17.67 13.55 -4.17
C LEU A 473 16.69 14.72 -3.98
N GLY A 474 16.19 14.93 -2.76
CA GLY A 474 15.13 15.90 -2.49
C GLY A 474 13.91 15.65 -3.40
N PRO A 475 13.20 16.69 -3.88
CA PRO A 475 11.98 16.53 -4.68
C PRO A 475 12.22 15.80 -6.02
N PHE A 476 13.46 15.73 -6.51
CA PHE A 476 13.79 15.02 -7.74
C PHE A 476 13.66 13.50 -7.64
N TYR A 477 13.45 12.94 -6.43
CA TYR A 477 13.17 11.50 -6.28
C TYR A 477 11.96 11.05 -7.11
N ILE A 478 11.00 11.94 -7.40
CA ILE A 478 9.82 11.63 -8.23
C ILE A 478 10.23 11.18 -9.64
N LEU A 479 11.38 11.64 -10.15
CA LEU A 479 11.91 11.25 -11.46
C LEU A 479 12.61 9.88 -11.46
N TYR A 480 12.84 9.28 -10.29
CA TYR A 480 13.53 7.99 -10.15
C TYR A 480 12.90 6.90 -11.04
N ILE A 481 11.58 6.73 -10.96
CA ILE A 481 10.88 5.67 -11.70
C ILE A 481 10.79 5.99 -13.20
N PRO A 482 10.38 7.19 -13.65
CA PRO A 482 10.36 7.52 -15.07
C PRO A 482 11.73 7.37 -15.74
N VAL A 483 12.80 7.88 -15.12
CA VAL A 483 14.15 7.80 -15.68
C VAL A 483 14.64 6.36 -15.73
N ALA A 484 14.48 5.61 -14.63
CA ALA A 484 14.81 4.19 -14.60
C ALA A 484 14.04 3.38 -15.66
N GLY A 485 12.75 3.65 -15.81
CA GLY A 485 11.88 3.03 -16.80
C GLY A 485 12.32 3.33 -18.24
N ILE A 486 12.61 4.59 -18.57
CA ILE A 486 13.13 4.97 -19.90
C ILE A 486 14.47 4.27 -20.18
N CYS A 487 15.39 4.25 -19.21
CA CYS A 487 16.66 3.54 -19.35
C CYS A 487 16.44 2.05 -19.58
N PHE A 488 15.54 1.43 -18.82
CA PHE A 488 15.25 0.00 -18.94
C PHE A 488 14.59 -0.34 -20.29
N MET A 489 13.62 0.47 -20.74
CA MET A 489 13.01 0.31 -22.07
C MET A 489 14.04 0.48 -23.19
N LEU A 490 14.92 1.47 -23.10
CA LEU A 490 16.00 1.67 -24.06
C LEU A 490 16.89 0.41 -24.14
N VAL A 491 17.22 -0.20 -23.00
CA VAL A 491 18.01 -1.45 -22.94
C VAL A 491 17.26 -2.61 -23.60
N LEU A 492 15.97 -2.79 -23.30
CA LEU A 492 15.15 -3.87 -23.88
C LEU A 492 15.02 -3.71 -25.41
N VAL A 493 14.63 -2.52 -25.87
CA VAL A 493 14.44 -2.23 -27.30
C VAL A 493 15.77 -2.35 -28.04
N SER A 494 16.84 -1.76 -27.50
CA SER A 494 18.15 -1.84 -28.15
C SER A 494 18.70 -3.27 -28.16
N GLY A 495 18.48 -4.06 -27.11
CA GLY A 495 18.85 -5.47 -27.03
C GLY A 495 18.13 -6.32 -28.07
N PHE A 496 16.81 -6.12 -28.21
CA PHE A 496 15.99 -6.82 -29.21
C PHE A 496 16.48 -6.55 -30.65
N PHE A 497 16.70 -5.29 -31.02
CA PHE A 497 17.20 -4.95 -32.36
C PHE A 497 18.62 -5.46 -32.63
N LEU A 498 19.49 -5.48 -31.61
CA LEU A 498 20.81 -6.10 -31.73
C LEU A 498 20.71 -7.60 -31.99
N TRP A 499 19.83 -8.30 -31.26
CA TRP A 499 19.57 -9.71 -31.50
C TRP A 499 19.03 -9.94 -32.93
N TRP A 500 18.02 -9.16 -33.34
CA TRP A 500 17.40 -9.25 -34.65
C TRP A 500 18.40 -9.04 -35.80
N TRP A 501 19.25 -8.02 -35.71
CA TRP A 501 20.16 -7.67 -36.81
C TRP A 501 21.41 -8.54 -36.89
N ILE A 502 21.86 -9.12 -35.77
CA ILE A 502 23.13 -9.86 -35.69
C ILE A 502 22.92 -11.38 -35.67
N TYR A 503 21.88 -11.87 -34.98
CA TYR A 503 21.74 -13.30 -34.65
C TYR A 503 20.52 -14.00 -35.27
N ARG A 504 19.49 -13.27 -35.74
CA ARG A 504 18.35 -13.89 -36.45
C ARG A 504 18.66 -14.25 -37.90
N GLN A 505 19.65 -13.57 -38.51
CA GLN A 505 20.04 -13.75 -39.92
C GLN A 505 21.29 -14.64 -40.08
N SER A 506 21.66 -15.40 -39.03
CA SER A 506 22.78 -16.34 -39.04
C SER A 506 22.29 -17.76 -38.89
#